data_AF-G5QNQ5-F1
#
_entry.id   AF-G5QNQ5-F1
#
_cell.length_a   1.000
_cell.length_b   1.000
_cell.length_c   1.000
_cell.angle_alpha   90.00
_cell.angle_beta   90.00
_cell.angle_gamma   90.00
#
_symmetry.space_group_name_H-M   'P 1'
#
loop_
_entity.id
_entity.type
_entity.pdbx_description
1 polymer ?
#
loop_
_entity_poly.entity_id
_entity_poly.type
_entity_poly.pdbx_seq_one_letter_code
_entity_poly.pdbx_strand_id
1 'polypeptide(L)' 'ALRFPLPLASTALNMFTSASNAGYGKEDDSAVIKIFSGITLPGVTPEEPSC' A
#
# COMPACT_ATOMS: atom_id res chain seq x y z
N ALA A 1 -13.30 -2.85 27.15
CA ALA A 1 -12.81 -2.26 25.90
C ALA A 1 -13.47 -0.90 25.69
N LEU A 2 -12.71 0.16 25.43
CA LEU A 2 -13.25 1.47 25.04
C LEU A 2 -13.93 1.32 23.67
N ARG A 3 -15.22 1.70 23.57
CA ARG A 3 -15.94 1.81 22.29
C ARG A 3 -15.62 3.16 21.67
N PHE A 4 -14.38 3.33 21.27
CA PHE A 4 -13.91 4.53 20.59
C PHE A 4 -13.85 4.25 19.07
N PRO A 5 -14.74 4.83 18.25
CA PRO A 5 -14.72 4.60 16.81
C PRO A 5 -13.46 5.24 16.22
N LEU A 6 -12.64 4.42 15.56
CA LEU A 6 -11.38 4.83 14.93
C LEU A 6 -11.46 4.65 13.40
N PRO A 7 -12.31 5.42 12.70
CA PRO A 7 -12.50 5.24 11.27
C PRO A 7 -11.19 5.42 10.50
N LEU A 8 -10.38 6.42 10.86
CA LEU A 8 -9.11 6.69 10.18
C LEU A 8 -8.10 5.54 10.35
N ALA A 9 -7.94 5.04 11.57
CA ALA A 9 -7.01 3.93 11.84
C ALA A 9 -7.50 2.62 11.20
N SER A 10 -8.82 2.37 11.20
CA SER A 10 -9.40 1.21 10.52
C SER A 10 -9.18 1.27 9.00
N THR A 11 -9.33 2.44 8.39
CA THR A 11 -9.04 2.64 6.97
C THR A 11 -7.54 2.45 6.69
N ALA A 12 -6.66 3.01 7.52
CA ALA A 12 -5.21 2.83 7.39
C ALA A 12 -4.80 1.35 7.46
N LEU A 13 -5.34 0.60 8.41
CA LEU A 13 -5.09 -0.85 8.55
C LEU A 13 -5.57 -1.62 7.31
N ASN A 14 -6.74 -1.28 6.77
CA ASN A 14 -7.26 -1.93 5.57
C ASN A 14 -6.32 -1.68 4.38
N MET A 15 -5.83 -0.45 4.19
CA MET A 15 -4.87 -0.12 3.14
C MET A 15 -3.54 -0.87 3.30
N PHE A 16 -3.02 -0.96 4.52
CA PHE A 16 -1.80 -1.72 4.83
C PHE A 16 -1.96 -3.22 4.57
N THR A 17 -3.11 -3.78 4.93
CA THR A 17 -3.45 -5.19 4.69
C THR A 17 -3.55 -5.47 3.18
N SER A 18 -4.18 -4.58 2.42
CA SER A 18 -4.24 -4.67 0.95
C SER A 18 -2.85 -4.61 0.31
N ALA A 19 -1.97 -3.71 0.77
CA ALA A 19 -0.60 -3.62 0.29
C ALA A 19 0.22 -4.88 0.62
N SER A 20 0.02 -5.44 1.81
CA SER A 20 0.64 -6.70 2.22
C SER A 20 0.22 -7.85 1.31
N ASN A 21 -1.08 -7.96 1.00
CA ASN A 21 -1.63 -8.98 0.11
C ASN A 21 -1.19 -8.81 -1.35
N ALA A 22 -0.88 -7.58 -1.78
CA ALA A 22 -0.32 -7.29 -3.10
C ALA A 22 1.18 -7.64 -3.22
N GLY A 23 1.82 -8.14 -2.15
CA GLY A 23 3.22 -8.55 -2.14
C GLY A 23 4.19 -7.51 -1.58
N TYR A 24 3.70 -6.34 -1.15
CA TYR A 24 4.54 -5.26 -0.59
C TYR A 24 4.76 -5.36 0.92
N GLY A 25 4.32 -6.45 1.57
CA GLY A 25 4.39 -6.59 3.03
C GLY A 25 5.79 -6.67 3.64
N LYS A 26 6.84 -6.77 2.81
CA LYS A 26 8.25 -6.72 3.23
C LYS A 26 8.90 -5.34 2.97
N GLU A 27 8.19 -4.44 2.31
CA GLU A 27 8.65 -3.08 2.07
C GLU A 27 8.30 -2.17 3.24
N ASP A 28 8.73 -0.92 3.16
CA ASP A 28 8.40 0.13 4.14
C ASP A 28 6.90 0.45 4.17
N ASP A 29 6.42 1.09 5.26
CA ASP A 29 5.01 1.46 5.44
C ASP A 29 4.51 2.40 4.33
N SER A 30 5.43 3.13 3.69
CA SER A 30 5.14 3.96 2.52
C SER A 30 4.68 3.17 1.28
N ALA A 31 4.94 1.86 1.21
CA ALA A 31 4.56 1.01 0.07
C ALA A 31 3.04 0.90 -0.13
N VAL A 32 2.23 1.32 0.84
CA VAL A 32 0.78 1.49 0.68
C VAL A 32 0.44 2.35 -0.53
N ILE A 33 1.28 3.32 -0.90
CA ILE A 33 1.03 4.16 -2.08
C ILE A 33 0.97 3.34 -3.39
N LYS A 34 1.66 2.20 -3.47
CA LYS A 34 1.74 1.36 -4.67
C LYS A 34 0.43 0.65 -5.03
N ILE A 35 -0.51 0.53 -4.09
CA ILE A 35 -1.83 -0.10 -4.38
C ILE A 35 -2.81 0.84 -5.06
N PHE A 36 -2.51 2.14 -5.13
CA PHE A 36 -3.33 3.11 -5.84
C PHE A 36 -3.06 3.01 -7.33
N SER A 37 -4.09 2.72 -8.11
CA SER A 37 -3.98 2.66 -9.56
C SER A 37 -3.88 4.07 -10.17
N GLY A 38 -3.18 4.17 -11.30
CA GLY A 38 -3.11 5.41 -12.08
C GLY A 38 -2.12 6.46 -11.57
N ILE A 39 -1.25 6.12 -10.62
CA ILE A 39 -0.13 6.97 -10.22
C ILE A 39 1.20 6.37 -10.69
N THR A 40 2.15 7.25 -11.02
CA THR A 40 3.53 6.86 -11.35
C THR A 40 4.45 7.36 -10.26
N LEU A 41 5.20 6.45 -9.63
CA LEU A 41 6.16 6.83 -8.60
C LEU A 41 7.50 7.25 -9.22
N PRO A 42 8.13 8.32 -8.73
CA PRO A 42 9.46 8.71 -9.18
C PRO A 42 10.48 7.63 -8.81
N GLY A 43 11.38 7.29 -9.74
CA GLY A 43 12.44 6.30 -9.52
C GLY A 43 12.02 4.84 -9.67
N VAL A 44 10.74 4.54 -9.90
CA VAL A 44 10.30 3.22 -10.37
C VAL A 44 10.29 3.27 -11.90
N THR A 45 11.40 2.88 -12.53
CA THR A 45 11.39 2.63 -13.98
C THR A 45 10.56 1.37 -14.22
N PRO A 46 9.48 1.40 -15.02
CA PRO A 46 8.85 0.16 -15.45
C PRO A 46 9.91 -0.61 -16.22
N GLU A 47 10.38 -1.71 -15.64
CA GLU A 47 11.39 -2.55 -16.27
C GLU A 47 10.81 -3.07 -17.59
N GLU A 48 11.53 -2.82 -18.69
CA GLU A 48 11.16 -3.34 -20.00
C GLU A 48 11.03 -4.86 -19.91
N PRO A 49 9.97 -5.47 -20.46
CA PRO A 49 9.80 -6.90 -20.42
C PRO A 49 10.99 -7.55 -21.15
N SER A 50 11.80 -8.32 -20.42
CA SER A 50 12.86 -9.11 -21.03
C SER A 50 12.24 -10.04 -22.06
N CYS A 51 12.59 -9.82 -23.33
CA CYS A 51 12.22 -10.69 -24.44
C CYS A 51 12.86 -12.08 -24.30
#